data_AF-A0A7J8P293-F1
#
_entry.id   AF-A0A7J8P293-F1
#
_cell.length_a   1.000
_cell.length_b   1.000
_cell.length_c   1.000
_cell.angle_alpha   90.00
_cell.angle_beta   90.00
_cell.angle_gamma   90.00
#
_symmetry.space_group_name_H-M   'P 1'
#
loop_
_entity.id
_entity.type
_entity.pdbx_description
1 polymer ?
#
loop_
_entity_poly.entity_id
_entity_poly.type
_entity_poly.pdbx_seq_one_letter_code
_entity_poly.pdbx_strand_id
1 'polypeptide(L)'
;EAVERERVKKDPDAIVPAAFVSFKSRWAAAVCAQTQLCRNPTLWLTEWAPEPRDVYWDNFAIPYFELTIRRLIIAVALFFLIFFFMIPIAFVQSLANIEGIQKVFPFLKPLIRIESVKSVIQGFLPGIVLKIFLAVLPQILMTMSKIEGYPSISALDRKSAAKYHMFILVNIFLGSIITGSALQQLKTFIDLPPTEIPKTIGVYIPMKANFFITYIMVDGWAGVAAEILRLVPLVLFHLKNTFLVKTEQDRYEAMEPGSIDFPVGEPRIQLYILLGLVYAPITPFLLPFIIIFLAFAYVVFRNQVINVYDPKYESAAAFWPDVHKRVVIGLFISQLLLLGLLSTKKIGRNHFALLPLPVLTIWFFMYCKGRFESGFIRFPLQEAMVKDTLERATEPQFNLKAYLKDAYMHPVFKSSDVEKSDFTFEEEKSPLVATTRVATKLSPDVNSSFPVQSDA
;
A
#
# COMPACT_ATOMS: atom_id res chain seq x y z
N GLU A 1 -19.21 24.60 0.32
CA GLU A 1 -17.96 25.36 0.06
C GLU A 1 -17.98 26.80 0.56
N ALA A 2 -18.76 27.74 -0.01
CA ALA A 2 -18.71 29.15 0.40
C ALA A 2 -19.00 29.40 1.91
N VAL A 3 -19.98 28.68 2.46
CA VAL A 3 -20.34 28.73 3.90
C VAL A 3 -19.22 28.18 4.79
N GLU A 4 -18.53 27.14 4.34
CA GLU A 4 -17.42 26.52 5.06
C GLU A 4 -16.18 27.42 5.05
N ARG A 5 -15.91 28.11 3.93
CA ARG A 5 -14.85 29.13 3.83
C ARG A 5 -15.07 30.28 4.82
N GLU A 6 -16.28 30.80 4.89
CA GLU A 6 -16.61 31.89 5.82
C GLU A 6 -16.49 31.44 7.28
N ARG A 7 -16.91 30.21 7.58
CA ARG A 7 -16.76 29.63 8.91
C ARG A 7 -15.29 29.51 9.30
N VAL A 8 -14.46 28.90 8.46
CA VAL A 8 -13.03 28.69 8.75
C VAL A 8 -12.27 30.01 8.87
N LYS A 9 -12.61 31.04 8.09
CA LYS A 9 -11.99 32.38 8.20
C LYS A 9 -12.33 33.11 9.50
N LYS A 10 -13.50 32.83 10.10
CA LYS A 10 -14.00 33.54 11.29
C LYS A 10 -13.73 32.79 12.59
N ASP A 11 -13.49 31.47 12.50
CA ASP A 11 -13.34 30.58 13.65
C ASP A 11 -11.85 30.35 13.98
N PRO A 12 -11.31 30.94 15.08
CA PRO A 12 -9.93 30.71 15.48
C PRO A 12 -9.67 29.26 15.92
N ASP A 13 -10.70 28.53 16.35
CA ASP A 13 -10.59 27.13 16.77
C ASP A 13 -10.49 26.17 15.57
N ALA A 14 -10.68 26.67 14.34
CA ALA A 14 -10.47 25.91 13.11
C ALA A 14 -8.97 25.74 12.76
N ILE A 15 -8.06 26.43 13.46
CA ILE A 15 -6.62 26.31 13.24
C ILE A 15 -6.10 25.04 13.92
N VAL A 16 -5.69 24.08 13.10
CA VAL A 16 -5.10 22.82 13.57
C VAL A 16 -3.64 23.04 13.99
N PRO A 17 -3.13 22.30 14.99
CA PRO A 17 -1.74 22.40 15.45
C PRO A 17 -0.77 21.67 14.49
N ALA A 18 -0.87 21.96 13.19
CA ALA A 18 -0.04 21.44 12.12
C ALA A 18 0.19 22.53 11.08
N ALA A 19 1.38 22.55 10.47
CA ALA A 19 1.75 23.55 9.48
C ALA A 19 2.69 22.97 8.42
N PHE A 20 2.61 23.52 7.20
CA PHE A 20 3.60 23.29 6.16
C PHE A 20 4.74 24.30 6.32
N VAL A 21 5.96 23.79 6.46
CA VAL A 21 7.16 24.63 6.63
C VAL A 21 8.04 24.49 5.38
N SER A 22 8.28 25.62 4.72
CA SER A 22 9.10 25.70 3.51
C SER A 22 10.48 26.27 3.81
N PHE A 23 11.51 25.78 3.12
CA PHE A 23 12.90 26.20 3.28
C PHE A 23 13.47 26.76 1.97
N LYS A 24 14.51 27.60 2.07
CA LYS A 24 15.21 28.15 0.89
C LYS A 24 16.03 27.13 0.09
N SER A 25 16.24 25.93 0.62
CA SER A 25 17.06 24.87 0.02
C SER A 25 16.50 23.50 0.38
N ARG A 26 16.65 22.52 -0.53
CA ARG A 26 16.28 21.12 -0.26
C ARG A 26 17.15 20.54 0.84
N TRP A 27 18.40 20.97 0.93
CA TRP A 27 19.30 20.56 2.02
C TRP A 27 18.73 20.88 3.40
N ALA A 28 18.25 22.11 3.62
CA ALA A 28 17.68 22.51 4.91
C ALA A 28 16.39 21.76 5.23
N ALA A 29 15.52 21.55 4.23
CA ALA A 29 14.32 20.73 4.40
C ALA A 29 14.65 19.28 4.76
N ALA A 30 15.68 18.70 4.12
CA ALA A 30 16.13 17.35 4.39
C ALA A 30 16.73 17.18 5.79
N VAL A 31 17.41 18.20 6.31
CA VAL A 31 17.90 18.22 7.70
C VAL A 31 16.70 18.28 8.66
N CYS A 32 15.76 19.20 8.43
CA CYS A 32 14.58 19.35 9.27
C CYS A 32 13.75 18.06 9.35
N ALA A 33 13.38 17.48 8.20
CA ALA A 33 12.51 16.30 8.14
C ALA A 33 13.13 15.01 8.71
N GLN A 34 14.45 14.97 8.91
CA GLN A 34 15.17 13.76 9.36
C GLN A 34 15.77 13.88 10.77
N THR A 35 15.55 15.00 11.47
CA THR A 35 16.13 15.25 12.79
C THR A 35 15.06 15.44 13.86
N GLN A 36 15.39 15.02 15.09
CA GLN A 36 14.55 15.27 16.26
C GLN A 36 14.72 16.73 16.69
N LEU A 37 13.64 17.53 16.64
CA LEU A 37 13.72 18.96 16.94
C LEU A 37 13.71 19.29 18.43
N CYS A 38 13.00 18.52 19.26
CA CYS A 38 12.87 18.82 20.69
C CYS A 38 13.07 17.59 21.58
N ARG A 39 13.30 17.80 22.88
CA ARG A 39 13.53 16.73 23.86
C ARG A 39 12.35 15.75 23.95
N ASN A 40 11.12 16.22 23.76
CA ASN A 40 9.93 15.38 23.76
C ASN A 40 9.69 14.81 22.34
N PRO A 41 9.74 13.48 22.14
CA PRO A 41 9.55 12.87 20.82
C PRO A 41 8.13 13.00 20.27
N THR A 42 7.14 13.46 21.04
CA THR A 42 5.75 13.59 20.57
C THR A 42 5.37 15.02 20.16
N LEU A 43 6.29 15.98 20.31
CA LEU A 43 6.08 17.38 19.96
C LEU A 43 6.97 17.76 18.79
N TRP A 44 6.50 18.68 17.94
CA TRP A 44 7.23 19.15 16.75
C TRP A 44 7.70 17.99 15.85
N LEU A 45 6.79 17.04 15.61
CA LEU A 45 7.01 15.93 14.69
C LEU A 45 7.13 16.46 13.27
N THR A 46 8.26 16.20 12.64
CA THR A 46 8.52 16.57 11.24
C THR A 46 8.41 15.35 10.36
N GLU A 47 7.57 15.45 9.34
CA GLU A 47 7.47 14.46 8.27
C GLU A 47 7.70 15.15 6.92
N TRP A 48 8.10 14.39 5.91
CA TRP A 48 8.15 14.92 4.55
C TRP A 48 6.74 15.28 4.09
N ALA A 49 6.54 16.55 3.73
CA ALA A 49 5.29 16.99 3.14
C ALA A 49 5.07 16.23 1.81
N PRO A 50 3.94 15.52 1.64
CA PRO A 50 3.54 14.97 0.35
C PRO A 50 3.39 16.09 -0.67
N GLU A 51 3.49 15.80 -1.96
CA GLU A 51 3.21 16.82 -2.97
C GLU A 51 1.76 17.35 -2.84
N PRO A 52 1.46 18.62 -3.20
CA PRO A 52 0.16 19.24 -2.93
C PRO A 52 -1.07 18.46 -3.44
N ARG A 53 -0.92 17.67 -4.51
CA ARG A 53 -1.99 16.79 -5.05
C ARG A 53 -2.14 15.46 -4.31
N ASP A 54 -1.10 15.01 -3.61
CA ASP A 54 -1.08 13.78 -2.80
C ASP A 54 -1.56 14.04 -1.36
N VAL A 55 -1.69 15.30 -0.95
CA VAL A 55 -2.19 15.70 0.37
C VAL A 55 -3.67 15.30 0.52
N TYR A 56 -3.96 14.45 1.51
CA TYR A 56 -5.32 14.10 1.91
C TYR A 56 -5.79 14.98 3.07
N TRP A 57 -6.39 16.11 2.73
CA TRP A 57 -6.71 17.22 3.64
C TRP A 57 -7.57 16.84 4.85
N ASP A 58 -8.55 15.94 4.69
CA ASP A 58 -9.48 15.57 5.77
C ASP A 58 -8.76 14.98 7.00
N ASN A 59 -7.60 14.37 6.81
CA ASN A 59 -6.85 13.70 7.88
C ASN A 59 -5.82 14.61 8.58
N PHE A 60 -5.57 15.83 8.09
CA PHE A 60 -4.62 16.76 8.72
C PHE A 60 -5.09 17.33 10.05
N ALA A 61 -6.40 17.31 10.30
CA ALA A 61 -7.00 17.87 11.51
C ALA A 61 -6.95 16.94 12.73
N ILE A 62 -6.42 15.71 12.58
CA ILE A 62 -6.51 14.69 13.63
C ILE A 62 -5.36 14.85 14.64
N PRO A 63 -5.63 15.00 15.95
CA PRO A 63 -4.59 15.04 16.98
C PRO A 63 -3.76 13.75 17.04
N TYR A 64 -2.47 13.87 17.34
CA TYR A 64 -1.53 12.73 17.35
C TYR A 64 -1.97 11.56 18.25
N PHE A 65 -2.49 11.85 19.46
CA PHE A 65 -2.94 10.82 20.39
C PHE A 65 -4.15 10.03 19.85
N GLU A 66 -5.07 10.71 19.15
CA GLU A 66 -6.21 10.05 18.51
C GLU A 66 -5.76 9.08 17.40
N LEU A 67 -4.68 9.38 16.68
CA LEU A 67 -4.14 8.49 15.64
C LEU A 67 -3.78 7.12 16.21
N THR A 68 -3.18 7.06 17.39
CA THR A 68 -2.82 5.79 18.05
C THR A 68 -4.06 4.96 18.36
N ILE A 69 -5.10 5.58 18.94
CA ILE A 69 -6.36 4.90 19.28
C ILE A 69 -7.08 4.44 18.00
N ARG A 70 -7.19 5.31 16.99
CA ARG A 70 -7.81 4.98 15.70
C ARG A 70 -7.12 3.80 15.04
N ARG A 71 -5.79 3.78 15.01
CA ARG A 71 -5.01 2.65 14.46
C ARG A 71 -5.24 1.35 15.24
N LEU A 72 -5.35 1.41 16.57
CA LEU A 72 -5.66 0.23 17.38
C LEU A 72 -7.08 -0.30 17.08
N ILE A 73 -8.08 0.58 17.03
CA ILE A 73 -9.46 0.22 16.71
C ILE A 73 -9.54 -0.41 15.32
N ILE A 74 -8.89 0.19 14.32
CA ILE A 74 -8.89 -0.35 12.95
C ILE A 74 -8.13 -1.67 12.86
N ALA A 75 -7.04 -1.87 13.61
CA ALA A 75 -6.36 -3.16 13.66
C ALA A 75 -7.28 -4.27 14.21
N VAL A 76 -8.03 -3.99 15.28
CA VAL A 76 -9.03 -4.92 15.83
C VAL A 76 -10.19 -5.14 14.85
N ALA A 77 -10.70 -4.08 14.23
CA ALA A 77 -11.75 -4.18 13.23
C ALA A 77 -11.30 -4.98 11.99
N LEU A 78 -10.05 -4.83 11.56
CA LEU A 78 -9.46 -5.60 10.46
C LEU A 78 -9.36 -7.08 10.81
N PHE A 79 -8.95 -7.41 12.04
CA PHE A 79 -8.94 -8.79 12.53
C PHE A 79 -10.33 -9.42 12.43
N PHE A 80 -11.36 -8.74 12.95
CA PHE A 80 -12.74 -9.21 12.85
C PHE A 80 -13.24 -9.27 11.42
N LEU A 81 -12.91 -8.29 10.57
CA LEU A 81 -13.26 -8.31 9.16
C LEU A 81 -12.69 -9.57 8.50
N ILE A 82 -11.38 -9.82 8.64
CA ILE A 82 -10.71 -10.98 8.04
C ILE A 82 -11.34 -12.29 8.52
N PHE A 83 -11.63 -12.41 9.82
CA PHE A 83 -12.20 -13.62 10.41
C PHE A 83 -13.67 -13.85 10.01
N PHE A 84 -14.50 -12.81 10.08
CA PHE A 84 -15.94 -12.92 9.80
C PHE A 84 -16.28 -12.82 8.31
N PHE A 85 -15.35 -12.44 7.43
CA PHE A 85 -15.60 -12.44 5.98
C PHE A 85 -15.87 -13.84 5.41
N MET A 86 -15.54 -14.88 6.18
CA MET A 86 -15.94 -16.25 5.91
C MET A 86 -17.47 -16.45 5.92
N ILE A 87 -18.22 -15.64 6.68
CA ILE A 87 -19.69 -15.71 6.75
C ILE A 87 -20.33 -15.28 5.42
N PRO A 88 -20.01 -14.09 4.83
CA PRO A 88 -20.45 -13.76 3.47
C PRO A 88 -20.10 -14.81 2.43
N ILE A 89 -18.90 -15.40 2.49
CA ILE A 89 -18.49 -16.45 1.56
C ILE A 89 -19.37 -17.69 1.72
N ALA A 90 -19.60 -18.15 2.95
CA ALA A 90 -20.49 -19.27 3.24
C ALA A 90 -21.94 -18.99 2.82
N PHE A 91 -22.41 -17.75 3.01
CA PHE A 91 -23.71 -17.30 2.55
C PHE A 91 -23.83 -17.40 1.03
N VAL A 92 -22.85 -16.91 0.27
CA VAL A 92 -22.80 -17.06 -1.19
C VAL A 92 -22.79 -18.54 -1.59
N GLN A 93 -22.00 -19.37 -0.92
CA GLN A 93 -21.98 -20.81 -1.20
C GLN A 93 -23.35 -21.47 -0.95
N SER A 94 -24.08 -21.04 0.08
CA SER A 94 -25.44 -21.51 0.34
C SER A 94 -26.42 -21.14 -0.79
N LEU A 95 -26.22 -19.98 -1.43
CA LEU A 95 -27.00 -19.54 -2.60
C LEU A 95 -26.70 -20.37 -3.86
N ALA A 96 -25.61 -21.15 -3.89
CA ALA A 96 -25.36 -22.06 -5.02
C ALA A 96 -26.32 -23.26 -5.06
N ASN A 97 -27.03 -23.54 -3.95
CA ASN A 97 -28.09 -24.55 -3.89
C ASN A 97 -29.48 -23.90 -3.99
N ILE A 98 -30.38 -24.54 -4.76
CA ILE A 98 -31.77 -24.09 -4.96
C ILE A 98 -32.51 -23.94 -3.63
N GLU A 99 -32.30 -24.85 -2.68
CA GLU A 99 -32.93 -24.79 -1.36
C GLU A 99 -32.46 -23.56 -0.56
N GLY A 100 -31.18 -23.19 -0.71
CA GLY A 100 -30.61 -22.00 -0.09
C GLY A 100 -31.21 -20.71 -0.66
N ILE A 101 -31.34 -20.61 -1.98
CA ILE A 101 -32.05 -19.50 -2.65
C ILE A 101 -33.53 -19.47 -2.20
N GLN A 102 -34.15 -20.65 -2.17
CA GLN A 102 -35.48 -20.98 -1.60
C GLN A 102 -35.78 -20.25 -0.29
N LYS A 103 -34.81 -20.35 0.62
CA LYS A 103 -34.88 -19.91 2.01
C LYS A 103 -34.54 -18.44 2.19
N VAL A 104 -33.52 -17.95 1.47
CA VAL A 104 -33.02 -16.57 1.61
C VAL A 104 -33.89 -15.58 0.83
N PHE A 105 -34.35 -15.95 -0.36
CA PHE A 105 -35.12 -15.10 -1.26
C PHE A 105 -36.47 -15.74 -1.60
N PRO A 106 -37.44 -15.75 -0.66
CA PRO A 106 -38.72 -16.42 -0.87
C PRO A 106 -39.54 -15.84 -2.03
N PHE A 107 -39.28 -14.59 -2.42
CA PHE A 107 -39.90 -13.96 -3.60
C PHE A 107 -39.44 -14.53 -4.93
N LEU A 108 -38.32 -15.27 -4.98
CA LEU A 108 -37.85 -15.96 -6.19
C LEU A 108 -38.56 -17.30 -6.41
N LYS A 109 -39.32 -17.82 -5.43
CA LYS A 109 -40.05 -19.10 -5.55
C LYS A 109 -40.95 -19.21 -6.79
N PRO A 110 -41.71 -18.17 -7.20
CA PRO A 110 -42.52 -18.23 -8.42
C PRO A 110 -41.66 -18.29 -9.69
N LEU A 111 -40.52 -17.57 -9.74
CA LEU A 111 -39.60 -17.55 -10.88
C LEU A 111 -38.78 -18.85 -11.01
N ILE A 112 -38.44 -19.48 -9.90
CA ILE A 112 -37.67 -20.73 -9.85
C ILE A 112 -38.49 -21.95 -10.36
N ARG A 113 -39.82 -21.81 -10.49
CA ARG A 113 -40.67 -22.85 -11.11
C ARG A 113 -40.47 -22.96 -12.61
N ILE A 114 -39.94 -21.92 -13.27
CA ILE A 114 -39.65 -21.93 -14.70
C ILE A 114 -38.25 -22.52 -14.91
N GLU A 115 -38.16 -23.68 -15.56
CA GLU A 115 -36.92 -24.48 -15.65
C GLU A 115 -35.75 -23.73 -16.33
N SER A 116 -36.06 -22.91 -17.34
CA SER A 116 -35.08 -22.06 -18.03
C SER A 116 -34.54 -20.94 -17.11
N VAL A 117 -35.42 -20.29 -16.33
CA VAL A 117 -35.06 -19.19 -15.43
C VAL A 117 -34.35 -19.71 -14.18
N LYS A 118 -34.75 -20.89 -13.69
CA LYS A 118 -34.11 -21.61 -12.58
C LYS A 118 -32.63 -21.83 -12.84
N SER A 119 -32.29 -22.32 -14.03
CA SER A 119 -30.89 -22.62 -14.41
C SER A 119 -30.04 -21.34 -14.50
N VAL A 120 -30.62 -20.24 -14.97
CA VAL A 120 -29.94 -18.93 -15.03
C VAL A 120 -29.74 -18.34 -13.63
N ILE A 121 -30.77 -18.34 -12.78
CA ILE A 121 -30.66 -17.80 -11.42
C ILE A 121 -29.63 -18.61 -10.61
N GLN A 122 -29.69 -19.95 -10.67
CA GLN A 122 -28.76 -20.81 -9.93
C GLN A 122 -27.31 -20.66 -10.43
N GLY A 123 -27.11 -20.49 -11.74
CA GLY A 123 -25.77 -20.34 -12.32
C GLY A 123 -25.13 -18.97 -12.11
N PHE A 124 -25.92 -17.88 -12.17
CA PHE A 124 -25.39 -16.51 -12.17
C PHE A 124 -25.52 -15.78 -10.84
N LEU A 125 -26.59 -16.01 -10.08
CA LEU A 125 -26.87 -15.24 -8.85
C LEU A 125 -25.75 -15.37 -7.80
N PRO A 126 -25.23 -16.57 -7.48
CA PRO A 126 -24.15 -16.70 -6.50
C PRO A 126 -22.88 -15.99 -6.97
N GLY A 127 -22.56 -16.07 -8.27
CA GLY A 127 -21.41 -15.39 -8.87
C GLY A 127 -21.51 -13.87 -8.80
N ILE A 128 -22.69 -13.30 -9.08
CA ILE A 128 -22.94 -11.85 -8.97
C ILE A 128 -22.82 -11.39 -7.52
N VAL A 129 -23.46 -12.10 -6.58
CA VAL A 129 -23.40 -11.76 -5.14
C VAL A 129 -21.95 -11.83 -4.64
N LEU A 130 -21.19 -12.85 -5.02
CA LEU A 130 -19.78 -12.97 -4.66
C LEU A 130 -18.96 -11.79 -5.19
N LYS A 131 -19.16 -11.46 -6.47
CA LYS A 131 -18.43 -10.37 -7.13
C LYS A 131 -18.73 -9.03 -6.46
N ILE A 132 -19.98 -8.79 -6.04
CA ILE A 132 -20.34 -7.58 -5.27
C ILE A 132 -19.58 -7.55 -3.94
N PHE A 133 -19.58 -8.63 -3.16
CA PHE A 133 -18.83 -8.66 -1.90
C PHE A 133 -17.32 -8.40 -2.10
N LEU A 134 -16.72 -9.00 -3.13
CA LEU A 134 -15.31 -8.81 -3.44
C LEU A 134 -15.01 -7.41 -4.01
N ALA A 135 -15.95 -6.78 -4.73
CA ALA A 135 -15.78 -5.41 -5.23
C ALA A 135 -15.91 -4.36 -4.12
N VAL A 136 -16.75 -4.61 -3.12
CA VAL A 136 -16.93 -3.71 -1.97
C VAL A 136 -15.77 -3.79 -0.99
N LEU A 137 -15.08 -4.93 -0.91
CA LEU A 137 -14.01 -5.14 0.07
C LEU A 137 -12.85 -4.12 -0.04
N PRO A 138 -12.24 -3.86 -1.21
CA PRO A 138 -11.22 -2.81 -1.34
C PRO A 138 -11.69 -1.42 -0.91
N GLN A 139 -12.97 -1.10 -1.15
CA GLN A 139 -13.58 0.15 -0.70
C GLN A 139 -13.65 0.22 0.83
N ILE A 140 -14.04 -0.87 1.50
CA ILE A 140 -14.04 -0.96 2.97
C ILE A 140 -12.63 -0.78 3.52
N LEU A 141 -11.63 -1.45 2.94
CA LEU A 141 -10.23 -1.38 3.39
C LEU A 141 -9.61 0.01 3.17
N MET A 142 -10.00 0.69 2.09
CA MET A 142 -9.63 2.08 1.86
C MET A 142 -10.26 3.00 2.91
N THR A 143 -11.56 2.85 3.19
CA THR A 143 -12.23 3.63 4.25
C THR A 143 -11.61 3.38 5.62
N MET A 144 -11.28 2.14 5.96
CA MET A 144 -10.53 1.81 7.18
C MET A 144 -9.20 2.56 7.24
N SER A 145 -8.46 2.62 6.13
CA SER A 145 -7.19 3.34 6.06
C SER A 145 -7.37 4.86 6.16
N LYS A 146 -8.47 5.42 5.62
CA LYS A 146 -8.83 6.83 5.82
C LYS A 146 -9.09 7.15 7.29
N ILE A 147 -9.83 6.29 8.00
CA ILE A 147 -10.12 6.45 9.44
C ILE A 147 -8.84 6.38 10.30
N GLU A 148 -7.81 5.62 9.87
CA GLU A 148 -6.50 5.58 10.55
C GLU A 148 -5.76 6.92 10.55
N GLY A 149 -6.14 7.86 9.67
CA GLY A 149 -5.62 9.23 9.68
C GLY A 149 -4.26 9.40 8.99
N TYR A 150 -4.02 8.78 7.83
CA TYR A 150 -2.81 9.08 7.05
C TYR A 150 -2.98 10.38 6.25
N PRO A 151 -1.94 11.24 6.20
CA PRO A 151 -2.01 12.55 5.55
C PRO A 151 -1.85 12.52 4.03
N SER A 152 -1.49 11.38 3.42
CA SER A 152 -1.27 11.29 1.97
C SER A 152 -2.05 10.18 1.30
N ILE A 153 -2.44 10.41 0.04
CA ILE A 153 -3.13 9.41 -0.79
C ILE A 153 -2.19 8.23 -1.05
N SER A 154 -0.91 8.49 -1.31
CA SER A 154 0.14 7.50 -1.46
C SER A 154 0.28 6.58 -0.23
N ALA A 155 0.21 7.13 0.99
CA ALA A 155 0.25 6.34 2.21
C ALA A 155 -1.05 5.55 2.41
N LEU A 156 -2.20 6.15 2.12
CA LEU A 156 -3.51 5.47 2.16
C LEU A 156 -3.53 4.26 1.23
N ASP A 157 -3.03 4.39 0.01
CA ASP A 157 -2.95 3.30 -0.97
C ASP A 157 -2.03 2.18 -0.50
N ARG A 158 -0.83 2.51 -0.02
CA ARG A 158 0.12 1.53 0.53
C ARG A 158 -0.45 0.75 1.72
N LYS A 159 -1.17 1.43 2.61
CA LYS A 159 -1.77 0.84 3.80
C LYS A 159 -3.02 0.03 3.47
N SER A 160 -3.83 0.48 2.53
CA SER A 160 -4.96 -0.29 2.01
C SER A 160 -4.48 -1.57 1.32
N ALA A 161 -3.45 -1.48 0.47
CA ALA A 161 -2.79 -2.64 -0.15
C ALA A 161 -2.29 -3.63 0.90
N ALA A 162 -1.66 -3.17 1.97
CA ALA A 162 -1.17 -4.03 3.05
C ALA A 162 -2.31 -4.80 3.75
N LYS A 163 -3.43 -4.13 4.02
CA LYS A 163 -4.62 -4.77 4.61
C LYS A 163 -5.23 -5.79 3.66
N TYR A 164 -5.31 -5.45 2.36
CA TYR A 164 -5.86 -6.35 1.36
C TYR A 164 -4.96 -7.57 1.12
N HIS A 165 -3.64 -7.40 1.16
CA HIS A 165 -2.68 -8.50 1.15
C HIS A 165 -2.89 -9.46 2.34
N MET A 166 -3.04 -8.93 3.56
CA MET A 166 -3.35 -9.76 4.74
C MET A 166 -4.67 -10.52 4.56
N PHE A 167 -5.70 -9.84 4.04
CA PHE A 167 -6.98 -10.47 3.74
C PHE A 167 -6.82 -11.63 2.74
N ILE A 168 -6.14 -11.39 1.60
CA ILE A 168 -5.91 -12.39 0.56
C ILE A 168 -5.11 -13.58 1.12
N LEU A 169 -4.06 -13.32 1.89
CA LEU A 169 -3.23 -14.35 2.49
C LEU A 169 -4.03 -15.28 3.41
N VAL A 170 -4.87 -14.71 4.27
CA VAL A 170 -5.65 -15.48 5.25
C VAL A 170 -6.85 -16.15 4.60
N ASN A 171 -7.68 -15.42 3.85
CA ASN A 171 -8.94 -15.95 3.33
C ASN A 171 -8.76 -16.74 2.03
N ILE A 172 -8.00 -16.21 1.07
CA ILE A 172 -7.86 -16.85 -0.24
C ILE A 172 -6.81 -17.94 -0.21
N PHE A 173 -5.61 -17.66 0.32
CA PHE A 173 -4.53 -18.66 0.35
C PHE A 173 -4.74 -19.69 1.48
N LEU A 174 -4.66 -19.30 2.75
CA LEU A 174 -4.79 -20.26 3.87
C LEU A 174 -6.20 -20.86 3.96
N GLY A 175 -7.24 -20.04 3.81
CA GLY A 175 -8.63 -20.47 3.88
C GLY A 175 -9.03 -21.49 2.81
N SER A 176 -8.49 -21.39 1.58
CA SER A 176 -8.79 -22.39 0.54
C SER A 176 -8.07 -23.73 0.73
N ILE A 177 -6.90 -23.72 1.40
CA ILE A 177 -6.10 -24.92 1.68
C ILE A 177 -6.73 -25.74 2.83
N ILE A 178 -7.22 -25.08 3.89
CA ILE A 178 -7.63 -25.71 5.15
C ILE A 178 -9.06 -26.30 5.11
N THR A 179 -9.70 -26.38 3.93
CA THR A 179 -10.97 -27.09 3.59
C THR A 179 -12.18 -26.18 3.38
N GLY A 180 -13.13 -26.63 2.55
CA GLY A 180 -14.39 -25.95 2.23
C GLY A 180 -15.38 -25.88 3.39
N SER A 181 -16.25 -24.87 3.34
CA SER A 181 -17.18 -24.40 4.39
C SER A 181 -16.49 -23.81 5.63
N ALA A 182 -16.83 -22.55 5.94
CA ALA A 182 -16.27 -21.74 7.03
C ALA A 182 -16.33 -22.39 8.42
N LEU A 183 -17.33 -23.23 8.67
CA LEU A 183 -17.57 -23.87 9.97
C LEU A 183 -16.65 -25.07 10.23
N GLN A 184 -16.27 -25.81 9.18
CA GLN A 184 -15.29 -26.88 9.32
C GLN A 184 -13.91 -26.29 9.64
N GLN A 185 -13.52 -25.20 8.96
CA GLN A 185 -12.25 -24.51 9.19
C GLN A 185 -12.06 -24.08 10.66
N LEU A 186 -13.10 -23.51 11.28
CA LEU A 186 -13.03 -23.05 12.68
C LEU A 186 -12.79 -24.21 13.66
N LYS A 187 -13.48 -25.34 13.44
CA LYS A 187 -13.35 -26.52 14.28
C LYS A 187 -11.95 -27.12 14.16
N THR A 188 -11.41 -27.23 12.94
CA THR A 188 -10.04 -27.73 12.76
C THR A 188 -9.01 -26.78 13.38
N PHE A 189 -9.15 -25.46 13.25
CA PHE A 189 -8.18 -24.49 13.80
C PHE A 189 -8.14 -24.46 15.33
N ILE A 190 -9.28 -24.61 15.99
CA ILE A 190 -9.36 -24.61 17.47
C ILE A 190 -8.85 -25.93 18.04
N ASP A 191 -9.14 -27.04 17.36
CA ASP A 191 -8.85 -28.37 17.88
C ASP A 191 -7.42 -28.86 17.53
N LEU A 192 -6.73 -28.22 16.57
CA LEU A 192 -5.38 -28.60 16.16
C LEU A 192 -4.29 -27.94 17.03
N PRO A 193 -3.34 -28.72 17.59
CA PRO A 193 -2.18 -28.13 18.26
C PRO A 193 -1.29 -27.36 17.26
N PRO A 194 -0.65 -26.24 17.65
CA PRO A 194 0.15 -25.39 16.75
C PRO A 194 1.24 -26.13 15.96
N THR A 195 1.80 -27.19 16.54
CA THR A 195 2.85 -28.02 15.93
C THR A 195 2.35 -28.84 14.73
N GLU A 196 1.06 -29.17 14.67
CA GLU A 196 0.46 -29.96 13.59
C GLU A 196 -0.06 -29.08 12.46
N ILE A 197 -0.27 -27.77 12.68
CA ILE A 197 -0.79 -26.84 11.67
C ILE A 197 0.06 -26.88 10.37
N PRO A 198 1.40 -26.71 10.40
CA PRO A 198 2.20 -26.76 9.17
C PRO A 198 2.15 -28.12 8.48
N LYS A 199 2.03 -29.22 9.24
CA LYS A 199 1.96 -30.59 8.71
C LYS A 199 0.65 -30.83 7.99
N THR A 200 -0.48 -30.49 8.63
CA THR A 200 -1.82 -30.61 8.07
C THR A 200 -1.94 -29.77 6.80
N ILE A 201 -1.54 -28.50 6.84
CA ILE A 201 -1.57 -27.61 5.66
C ILE A 201 -0.66 -28.17 4.56
N GLY A 202 0.54 -28.63 4.92
CA GLY A 202 1.50 -29.24 3.98
C GLY A 202 0.88 -30.34 3.12
N VAL A 203 0.11 -31.25 3.72
CA VAL A 203 -0.54 -32.36 3.01
C VAL A 203 -1.65 -31.89 2.06
N TYR A 204 -2.42 -30.86 2.43
CA TYR A 204 -3.53 -30.36 1.62
C TYR A 204 -3.11 -29.46 0.46
N ILE A 205 -1.94 -28.80 0.55
CA ILE A 205 -1.44 -27.90 -0.50
C ILE A 205 -1.41 -28.59 -1.88
N PRO A 206 -0.74 -29.76 -2.08
CA PRO A 206 -0.72 -30.42 -3.38
C PRO A 206 -2.11 -30.75 -3.92
N MET A 207 -3.06 -31.13 -3.05
CA MET A 207 -4.42 -31.49 -3.44
C MET A 207 -5.22 -30.30 -3.98
N LYS A 208 -4.83 -29.08 -3.64
CA LYS A 208 -5.50 -27.83 -4.06
C LYS A 208 -4.84 -27.15 -5.27
N ALA A 209 -3.78 -27.74 -5.85
CA ALA A 209 -3.10 -27.16 -7.01
C ALA A 209 -4.05 -26.88 -8.19
N ASN A 210 -4.96 -27.80 -8.51
CA ASN A 210 -5.93 -27.63 -9.59
C ASN A 210 -6.87 -26.44 -9.37
N PHE A 211 -7.26 -26.16 -8.12
CA PHE A 211 -8.07 -24.99 -7.79
C PHE A 211 -7.31 -23.69 -8.05
N PHE A 212 -6.03 -23.61 -7.69
CA PHE A 212 -5.24 -22.41 -7.95
C PHE A 212 -4.90 -22.23 -9.43
N ILE A 213 -4.74 -23.30 -10.19
CA ILE A 213 -4.59 -23.22 -11.66
C ILE A 213 -5.83 -22.57 -12.27
N THR A 214 -7.04 -23.06 -11.95
CA THR A 214 -8.28 -22.46 -12.46
C THR A 214 -8.48 -21.03 -11.97
N TYR A 215 -8.12 -20.74 -10.71
CA TYR A 215 -8.14 -19.39 -10.16
C TYR A 215 -7.24 -18.42 -10.95
N ILE A 216 -6.00 -18.82 -11.29
CA ILE A 216 -5.08 -18.01 -12.09
C ILE A 216 -5.62 -17.78 -13.51
N MET A 217 -6.24 -18.80 -14.14
CA MET A 217 -6.83 -18.65 -15.46
C MET A 217 -8.01 -17.66 -15.47
N VAL A 218 -8.85 -17.68 -14.43
CA VAL A 218 -10.04 -16.82 -14.35
C VAL A 218 -9.69 -15.42 -13.85
N ASP A 219 -9.12 -15.29 -12.65
CA ASP A 219 -8.83 -13.96 -12.06
C ASP A 219 -7.59 -13.32 -12.71
N GLY A 220 -6.59 -14.13 -13.06
CA GLY A 220 -5.36 -13.64 -13.68
C GLY A 220 -5.54 -13.38 -15.17
N TRP A 221 -5.70 -14.42 -15.98
CA TRP A 221 -5.71 -14.26 -17.45
C TRP A 221 -6.95 -13.51 -17.94
N ALA A 222 -8.15 -13.99 -17.59
CA ALA A 222 -9.38 -13.33 -18.03
C ALA A 222 -9.56 -11.96 -17.36
N GLY A 223 -9.10 -11.78 -16.11
CA GLY A 223 -9.10 -10.48 -15.44
C GLY A 223 -8.23 -9.44 -16.15
N VAL A 224 -6.97 -9.77 -16.49
CA VAL A 224 -6.09 -8.88 -17.25
C VAL A 224 -6.61 -8.63 -18.67
N ALA A 225 -7.19 -9.66 -19.31
CA ALA A 225 -7.82 -9.50 -20.61
C ALA A 225 -9.06 -8.59 -20.54
N ALA A 226 -9.82 -8.62 -19.46
CA ALA A 226 -10.95 -7.71 -19.25
C ALA A 226 -10.48 -6.28 -18.92
N GLU A 227 -9.33 -6.13 -18.27
CA GLU A 227 -8.75 -4.82 -17.93
C GLU A 227 -8.45 -4.00 -19.18
N ILE A 228 -8.01 -4.62 -20.28
CA ILE A 228 -7.77 -3.89 -21.55
C ILE A 228 -9.03 -3.24 -22.12
N LEU A 229 -10.21 -3.87 -21.91
CA LEU A 229 -11.48 -3.38 -22.42
C LEU A 229 -12.01 -2.19 -21.60
N ARG A 230 -11.54 -2.02 -20.36
CA ARG A 230 -11.94 -0.95 -19.44
C ARG A 230 -13.46 -0.71 -19.43
N LEU A 231 -14.25 -1.79 -19.30
CA LEU A 231 -15.70 -1.75 -19.47
C LEU A 231 -16.40 -0.72 -18.55
N VAL A 232 -15.96 -0.60 -17.29
CA VAL A 232 -16.60 0.32 -16.33
C VAL A 232 -16.40 1.78 -16.74
N PRO A 233 -15.16 2.29 -16.96
CA PRO A 233 -14.95 3.63 -17.53
C PRO A 233 -15.66 3.86 -18.87
N LEU A 234 -15.67 2.86 -19.76
CA LEU A 234 -16.30 2.98 -21.08
C LEU A 234 -17.82 3.21 -20.98
N VAL A 235 -18.50 2.42 -20.13
CA VAL A 235 -19.94 2.57 -19.90
C VAL A 235 -20.25 3.88 -19.18
N LEU A 236 -19.47 4.23 -18.16
CA LEU A 236 -19.63 5.50 -17.43
C LEU A 236 -19.42 6.71 -18.34
N PHE A 237 -18.46 6.66 -19.25
CA PHE A 237 -18.23 7.72 -20.23
C PHE A 237 -19.45 7.94 -21.12
N HIS A 238 -20.02 6.88 -21.71
CA HIS A 238 -21.21 7.01 -22.56
C HIS A 238 -22.43 7.49 -21.77
N LEU A 239 -22.58 7.05 -20.52
CA LEU A 239 -23.67 7.46 -19.65
C LEU A 239 -23.54 8.93 -19.24
N LYS A 240 -22.35 9.37 -18.80
CA LYS A 240 -22.06 10.79 -18.51
C LYS A 240 -22.25 11.65 -19.76
N ASN A 241 -21.76 11.20 -20.91
CA ASN A 241 -21.86 11.94 -22.17
C ASN A 241 -23.31 12.10 -22.64
N THR A 242 -24.18 11.13 -22.38
CA THR A 242 -25.58 11.19 -22.77
C THR A 242 -26.42 12.06 -21.83
N PHE A 243 -26.14 12.02 -20.51
CA PHE A 243 -27.02 12.62 -19.51
C PHE A 243 -26.48 13.88 -18.81
N LEU A 244 -25.16 14.06 -18.74
CA LEU A 244 -24.52 15.08 -17.88
C LEU A 244 -23.68 16.11 -18.65
N VAL A 245 -23.08 15.72 -19.78
CA VAL A 245 -22.18 16.60 -20.56
C VAL A 245 -22.98 17.68 -21.29
N LYS A 246 -22.62 18.95 -21.07
CA LYS A 246 -23.17 20.11 -21.80
C LYS A 246 -22.09 20.90 -22.52
N THR A 247 -20.88 20.96 -21.96
CA THR A 247 -19.73 21.69 -22.51
C THR A 247 -18.60 20.73 -22.92
N GLU A 248 -17.65 21.23 -23.71
CA GLU A 248 -16.44 20.46 -24.03
C GLU A 248 -15.60 20.15 -22.79
N GLN A 249 -15.59 21.04 -21.79
CA GLN A 249 -14.90 20.83 -20.53
C GLN A 249 -15.51 19.66 -19.74
N ASP A 250 -16.84 19.57 -19.69
CA ASP A 250 -17.54 18.44 -19.05
C ASP A 250 -17.19 17.11 -19.74
N ARG A 251 -16.92 17.14 -21.05
CA ARG A 251 -16.49 15.96 -21.81
C ARG A 251 -15.08 15.52 -21.44
N TYR A 252 -14.17 16.46 -21.20
CA TYR A 252 -12.83 16.15 -20.67
C TYR A 252 -12.91 15.55 -19.26
N GLU A 253 -13.75 16.09 -18.38
CA GLU A 253 -13.98 15.53 -17.04
C GLU A 253 -14.64 14.14 -17.09
N ALA A 254 -15.53 13.90 -18.06
CA ALA A 254 -16.11 12.57 -18.27
C ALA A 254 -15.08 11.54 -18.78
N MET A 255 -14.02 12.00 -19.47
CA MET A 255 -12.96 11.17 -20.05
C MET A 255 -11.84 10.84 -19.04
N GLU A 256 -11.95 11.25 -17.77
CA GLU A 256 -10.93 11.00 -16.76
C GLU A 256 -10.60 9.50 -16.64
N PRO A 257 -9.37 9.08 -17.00
CA PRO A 257 -9.01 7.68 -17.05
C PRO A 257 -8.69 7.10 -15.67
N GLY A 258 -8.55 7.93 -14.64
CA GLY A 258 -8.08 7.52 -13.33
C GLY A 258 -6.64 6.98 -13.33
N SER A 259 -6.21 6.53 -12.14
CA SER A 259 -4.89 5.96 -11.92
C SER A 259 -4.92 4.44 -11.89
N ILE A 260 -3.73 3.84 -11.91
CA ILE A 260 -3.53 2.44 -11.57
C ILE A 260 -4.12 2.17 -10.19
N ASP A 261 -4.91 1.10 -10.06
CA ASP A 261 -5.47 0.66 -8.78
C ASP A 261 -4.42 -0.13 -7.98
N PHE A 262 -3.49 0.61 -7.38
CA PHE A 262 -2.42 0.05 -6.55
C PHE A 262 -2.96 -0.78 -5.37
N PRO A 263 -3.98 -0.34 -4.59
CA PRO A 263 -4.53 -1.10 -3.48
C PRO A 263 -5.02 -2.52 -3.82
N VAL A 264 -5.51 -2.74 -5.04
CA VAL A 264 -6.04 -4.04 -5.48
C VAL A 264 -5.02 -4.83 -6.31
N GLY A 265 -4.34 -4.15 -7.24
CA GLY A 265 -3.41 -4.78 -8.18
C GLY A 265 -2.16 -5.35 -7.50
N GLU A 266 -1.55 -4.59 -6.59
CA GLU A 266 -0.30 -5.00 -5.95
C GLU A 266 -0.47 -6.27 -5.08
N PRO A 267 -1.50 -6.40 -4.22
CA PRO A 267 -1.72 -7.61 -3.45
C PRO A 267 -2.05 -8.84 -4.30
N ARG A 268 -2.74 -8.66 -5.43
CA ARG A 268 -3.07 -9.76 -6.37
C ARG A 268 -1.79 -10.34 -6.98
N ILE A 269 -0.87 -9.50 -7.45
CA ILE A 269 0.43 -9.97 -7.98
C ILE A 269 1.22 -10.70 -6.89
N GLN A 270 1.22 -10.19 -5.67
CA GLN A 270 1.89 -10.84 -4.55
C GLN A 270 1.32 -12.22 -4.20
N LEU A 271 0.01 -12.42 -4.35
CA LEU A 271 -0.59 -13.74 -4.21
C LEU A 271 -0.03 -14.72 -5.24
N TYR A 272 0.09 -14.34 -6.51
CA TYR A 272 0.64 -15.23 -7.52
C TYR A 272 2.12 -15.52 -7.29
N ILE A 273 2.91 -14.55 -6.84
CA ILE A 273 4.30 -14.78 -6.42
C ILE A 273 4.34 -15.78 -5.25
N LEU A 274 3.50 -15.60 -4.23
CA LEU A 274 3.39 -16.55 -3.11
C LEU A 274 3.04 -17.96 -3.59
N LEU A 275 2.02 -18.10 -4.46
CA LEU A 275 1.64 -19.38 -5.04
C LEU A 275 2.79 -20.01 -5.82
N GLY A 276 3.53 -19.23 -6.62
CA GLY A 276 4.71 -19.70 -7.33
C GLY A 276 5.79 -20.21 -6.37
N LEU A 277 6.09 -19.45 -5.31
CA LEU A 277 7.09 -19.84 -4.30
C LEU A 277 6.68 -21.09 -3.52
N VAL A 278 5.40 -21.24 -3.17
CA VAL A 278 4.87 -22.39 -2.41
C VAL A 278 4.80 -23.64 -3.29
N TYR A 279 4.27 -23.52 -4.51
CA TYR A 279 4.03 -24.66 -5.39
C TYR A 279 5.25 -25.05 -6.24
N ALA A 280 6.28 -24.22 -6.37
CA ALA A 280 7.51 -24.56 -7.11
C ALA A 280 8.11 -25.92 -6.70
N PRO A 281 8.37 -26.22 -5.41
CA PRO A 281 8.91 -27.52 -4.99
C PRO A 281 7.86 -28.63 -4.89
N ILE A 282 6.56 -28.32 -4.99
CA ILE A 282 5.45 -29.27 -4.72
C ILE A 282 4.77 -29.73 -6.01
N THR A 283 4.35 -28.79 -6.86
CA THR A 283 3.64 -29.03 -8.12
C THR A 283 4.13 -28.01 -9.16
N PRO A 284 5.26 -28.29 -9.84
CA PRO A 284 5.89 -27.36 -10.80
C PRO A 284 4.99 -26.97 -11.97
N PHE A 285 3.97 -27.78 -12.29
CA PHE A 285 3.02 -27.54 -13.37
C PHE A 285 2.20 -26.25 -13.19
N LEU A 286 2.14 -25.68 -11.98
CA LEU A 286 1.49 -24.39 -11.72
C LEU A 286 2.33 -23.19 -12.22
N LEU A 287 3.65 -23.33 -12.30
CA LEU A 287 4.56 -22.23 -12.66
C LEU A 287 4.36 -21.67 -14.09
N PRO A 288 4.20 -22.50 -15.15
CA PRO A 288 3.90 -21.99 -16.49
C PRO A 288 2.68 -21.07 -16.54
N PHE A 289 1.62 -21.37 -15.76
CA PHE A 289 0.42 -20.53 -15.72
C PHE A 289 0.69 -19.15 -15.12
N ILE A 290 1.51 -19.09 -14.07
CA ILE A 290 1.95 -17.82 -13.47
C ILE A 290 2.85 -17.04 -14.44
N ILE A 291 3.80 -17.70 -15.10
CA ILE A 291 4.71 -17.04 -16.04
C ILE A 291 3.94 -16.43 -17.21
N ILE A 292 2.98 -17.18 -17.79
CA ILE A 292 2.09 -16.66 -18.84
C ILE A 292 1.29 -15.47 -18.33
N PHE A 293 0.74 -15.55 -17.11
CA PHE A 293 0.04 -14.43 -16.49
C PHE A 293 0.95 -13.20 -16.38
N LEU A 294 2.16 -13.34 -15.83
CA LEU A 294 3.08 -12.22 -15.62
C LEU A 294 3.52 -11.59 -16.95
N ALA A 295 3.80 -12.41 -17.96
CA ALA A 295 4.17 -11.93 -19.29
C ALA A 295 3.01 -11.17 -19.95
N PHE A 296 1.79 -11.71 -19.87
CA PHE A 296 0.61 -11.07 -20.43
C PHE A 296 0.25 -9.77 -19.68
N ALA A 297 0.28 -9.80 -18.34
CA ALA A 297 0.07 -8.63 -17.50
C ALA A 297 1.10 -7.53 -17.78
N TYR A 298 2.38 -7.88 -17.98
CA TYR A 298 3.41 -6.91 -18.34
C TYR A 298 3.08 -6.18 -19.63
N VAL A 299 2.69 -6.89 -20.68
CA VAL A 299 2.34 -6.26 -21.98
C VAL A 299 1.11 -5.37 -21.85
N VAL A 300 0.05 -5.86 -21.18
CA VAL A 300 -1.21 -5.11 -21.02
C VAL A 300 -1.02 -3.87 -20.17
N PHE A 301 -0.44 -4.00 -18.95
CA PHE A 301 -0.23 -2.85 -18.08
C PHE A 301 0.78 -1.86 -18.66
N ARG A 302 1.83 -2.32 -19.38
CA ARG A 302 2.72 -1.41 -20.10
C ARG A 302 1.96 -0.58 -21.13
N ASN A 303 1.07 -1.21 -21.91
CA ASN A 303 0.23 -0.49 -22.87
C ASN A 303 -0.69 0.54 -22.17
N GLN A 304 -1.31 0.16 -21.05
CA GLN A 304 -2.23 1.05 -20.34
C GLN A 304 -1.53 2.21 -19.61
N VAL A 305 -0.33 1.97 -19.06
CA VAL A 305 0.50 3.02 -18.46
C VAL A 305 0.91 4.07 -19.49
N ILE A 306 1.24 3.64 -20.71
CA ILE A 306 1.65 4.56 -21.79
C ILE A 306 0.45 5.34 -22.34
N ASN A 307 -0.69 4.68 -22.55
CA ASN A 307 -1.78 5.23 -23.35
C ASN A 307 -2.97 5.77 -22.55
N VAL A 308 -3.14 5.40 -21.27
CA VAL A 308 -4.40 5.65 -20.56
C VAL A 308 -4.24 6.16 -19.14
N TYR A 309 -3.48 5.50 -18.28
CA TYR A 309 -3.46 5.85 -16.85
C TYR A 309 -2.74 7.16 -16.57
N ASP A 310 -3.36 8.00 -15.74
CA ASP A 310 -2.77 9.23 -15.23
C ASP A 310 -2.40 9.05 -13.75
N PRO A 311 -1.12 9.21 -13.36
CA PRO A 311 -0.72 9.08 -11.96
C PRO A 311 -1.27 10.23 -11.10
N LYS A 312 -2.18 9.88 -10.16
CA LYS A 312 -2.72 10.80 -9.15
C LYS A 312 -1.64 11.44 -8.29
N TYR A 313 -0.59 10.67 -8.00
CA TYR A 313 0.54 11.11 -7.20
C TYR A 313 1.86 10.51 -7.70
N GLU A 314 2.97 11.15 -7.35
CA GLU A 314 4.33 10.67 -7.58
C GLU A 314 4.99 10.27 -6.26
N SER A 315 5.15 8.96 -6.04
CA SER A 315 5.73 8.40 -4.82
C SER A 315 7.22 8.04 -4.97
N ALA A 316 7.79 8.11 -6.18
CA ALA A 316 9.17 7.70 -6.48
C ALA A 316 9.52 6.28 -5.96
N ALA A 317 8.58 5.34 -6.12
CA ALA A 317 8.71 3.94 -5.70
C ALA A 317 8.97 3.71 -4.19
N ALA A 318 8.56 4.63 -3.31
CA ALA A 318 8.71 4.47 -1.85
C ALA A 318 7.94 3.26 -1.27
N PHE A 319 7.08 2.61 -2.04
CA PHE A 319 6.39 1.37 -1.68
C PHE A 319 7.27 0.10 -1.80
N TRP A 320 8.43 0.17 -2.45
CA TRP A 320 9.26 -1.01 -2.73
C TRP A 320 9.70 -1.79 -1.49
N PRO A 321 10.09 -1.15 -0.36
CA PRO A 321 10.39 -1.87 0.88
C PRO A 321 9.21 -2.71 1.40
N ASP A 322 7.98 -2.23 1.23
CA ASP A 322 6.77 -2.97 1.62
C ASP A 322 6.59 -4.21 0.73
N VAL A 323 6.78 -4.07 -0.58
CA VAL A 323 6.69 -5.17 -1.55
C VAL A 323 7.74 -6.24 -1.23
N HIS A 324 9.00 -5.83 -1.06
CA HIS A 324 10.11 -6.71 -0.74
C HIS A 324 9.84 -7.47 0.57
N LYS A 325 9.40 -6.77 1.62
CA LYS A 325 9.04 -7.38 2.91
C LYS A 325 7.98 -8.48 2.73
N ARG A 326 6.93 -8.23 1.96
CA ARG A 326 5.84 -9.21 1.74
C ARG A 326 6.28 -10.41 0.92
N VAL A 327 7.10 -10.21 -0.11
CA VAL A 327 7.69 -11.33 -0.89
C VAL A 327 8.58 -12.20 -0.01
N VAL A 328 9.41 -11.59 0.86
CA VAL A 328 10.26 -12.34 1.79
C VAL A 328 9.44 -13.08 2.85
N ILE A 329 8.37 -12.48 3.37
CA ILE A 329 7.39 -13.18 4.23
C ILE A 329 6.78 -14.36 3.47
N GLY A 330 6.41 -14.20 2.20
CA GLY A 330 5.89 -15.28 1.37
C GLY A 330 6.90 -16.42 1.15
N LEU A 331 8.18 -16.08 0.96
CA LEU A 331 9.26 -17.06 0.88
C LEU A 331 9.44 -17.83 2.20
N PHE A 332 9.39 -17.13 3.33
CA PHE A 332 9.42 -17.74 4.66
C PHE A 332 8.22 -18.68 4.88
N ILE A 333 7.01 -18.26 4.49
CA ILE A 333 5.80 -19.11 4.52
C ILE A 333 6.00 -20.36 3.65
N SER A 334 6.52 -20.22 2.43
CA SER A 334 6.80 -21.36 1.54
C SER A 334 7.74 -22.38 2.19
N GLN A 335 8.84 -21.92 2.80
CA GLN A 335 9.81 -22.79 3.46
C GLN A 335 9.21 -23.52 4.67
N LEU A 336 8.40 -22.83 5.49
CA LEU A 336 7.71 -23.45 6.63
C LEU A 336 6.69 -24.51 6.18
N LEU A 337 5.94 -24.24 5.11
CA LEU A 337 4.97 -25.18 4.55
C LEU A 337 5.65 -26.40 3.91
N LEU A 338 6.79 -26.19 3.24
CA LEU A 338 7.61 -27.27 2.70
C LEU A 338 8.17 -28.17 3.82
N LEU A 339 8.66 -27.58 4.90
CA LEU A 339 9.09 -28.30 6.10
C LEU A 339 7.92 -29.13 6.69
N GLY A 340 6.73 -28.53 6.78
CA GLY A 340 5.52 -29.21 7.23
C GLY A 340 5.14 -30.41 6.36
N LEU A 341 5.13 -30.25 5.04
CA LEU A 341 4.86 -31.33 4.08
C LEU A 341 5.90 -32.45 4.15
N LEU A 342 7.19 -32.13 4.23
CA LEU A 342 8.24 -33.14 4.27
C LEU A 342 8.30 -33.87 5.62
N SER A 343 7.87 -33.23 6.71
CA SER A 343 7.75 -33.86 8.02
C SER A 343 6.66 -34.92 8.08
N THR A 344 5.63 -34.87 7.22
CA THR A 344 4.57 -35.90 7.19
C THR A 344 4.94 -37.10 6.32
N LYS A 345 5.77 -36.91 5.29
CA LYS A 345 6.30 -38.02 4.51
C LYS A 345 7.40 -38.72 5.33
N LYS A 346 7.43 -40.06 5.31
CA LYS A 346 8.47 -40.88 5.98
C LYS A 346 9.86 -40.76 5.31
N ILE A 347 10.23 -39.59 4.79
CA ILE A 347 11.48 -39.32 4.07
C ILE A 347 12.56 -38.97 5.10
N GLY A 348 12.99 -39.95 5.90
CA GLY A 348 14.20 -39.91 6.73
C GLY A 348 14.48 -38.63 7.55
N ARG A 349 15.72 -38.47 8.01
CA ARG A 349 16.24 -37.25 8.68
C ARG A 349 16.52 -36.09 7.70
N ASN A 350 16.16 -36.19 6.42
CA ASN A 350 16.59 -35.22 5.40
C ASN A 350 15.88 -33.85 5.49
N HIS A 351 14.71 -33.78 6.14
CA HIS A 351 14.01 -32.51 6.35
C HIS A 351 14.76 -31.55 7.30
N PHE A 352 15.67 -32.06 8.14
CA PHE A 352 16.55 -31.22 8.98
C PHE A 352 17.50 -30.34 8.13
N ALA A 353 17.81 -30.72 6.89
CA ALA A 353 18.66 -29.94 6.00
C ALA A 353 18.02 -28.63 5.53
N LEU A 354 16.69 -28.50 5.66
CA LEU A 354 15.92 -27.31 5.26
C LEU A 354 15.70 -26.31 6.41
N LEU A 355 15.99 -26.69 7.67
CA LEU A 355 15.89 -25.79 8.83
C LEU A 355 16.77 -24.52 8.75
N PRO A 356 17.97 -24.54 8.14
CA PRO A 356 18.75 -23.33 7.96
C PRO A 356 18.10 -22.29 7.04
N LEU A 357 17.20 -22.70 6.12
CA LEU A 357 16.65 -21.78 5.10
C LEU A 357 15.79 -20.65 5.69
N PRO A 358 14.84 -20.90 6.62
CA PRO A 358 14.12 -19.81 7.30
C PRO A 358 15.06 -18.83 8.02
N VAL A 359 16.11 -19.34 8.67
CA VAL A 359 17.10 -18.53 9.39
C VAL A 359 17.88 -17.65 8.42
N LEU A 360 18.37 -18.21 7.32
CA LEU A 360 19.07 -17.48 6.26
C LEU A 360 18.17 -16.43 5.61
N THR A 361 16.88 -16.73 5.43
CA THR A 361 15.90 -15.81 4.84
C THR A 361 15.66 -14.60 5.75
N ILE A 362 15.52 -14.83 7.06
CA ILE A 362 15.40 -13.75 8.06
C ILE A 362 16.70 -12.93 8.13
N TRP A 363 17.85 -13.60 8.12
CA TRP A 363 19.15 -12.92 8.11
C TRP A 363 19.33 -12.05 6.86
N PHE A 364 19.00 -12.57 5.68
CA PHE A 364 19.00 -11.82 4.43
C PHE A 364 18.04 -10.62 4.47
N PHE A 365 16.83 -10.81 5.02
CA PHE A 365 15.89 -9.70 5.22
C PHE A 365 16.48 -8.60 6.09
N MET A 366 17.08 -8.95 7.23
CA MET A 366 17.70 -7.98 8.13
C MET A 366 18.88 -7.27 7.47
N TYR A 367 19.70 -7.99 6.71
CA TYR A 367 20.80 -7.42 5.92
C TYR A 367 20.28 -6.39 4.90
N CYS A 368 19.30 -6.78 4.09
CA CYS A 368 18.72 -5.90 3.07
C CYS A 368 18.02 -4.69 3.69
N LYS A 369 17.33 -4.89 4.81
CA LYS A 369 16.70 -3.81 5.58
C LYS A 369 17.74 -2.80 6.06
N GLY A 370 18.81 -3.26 6.71
CA GLY A 370 19.87 -2.39 7.20
C GLY A 370 20.65 -1.68 6.07
N ARG A 371 20.86 -2.36 4.94
CA ARG A 371 21.74 -1.86 3.86
C ARG A 371 21.04 -0.99 2.82
N PHE A 372 19.78 -1.27 2.49
CA PHE A 372 19.09 -0.66 1.34
C PHE A 372 17.83 0.12 1.70
N GLU A 373 17.12 -0.23 2.78
CA GLU A 373 15.86 0.46 3.14
C GLU A 373 16.09 1.95 3.41
N SER A 374 17.25 2.32 3.97
CA SER A 374 17.62 3.72 4.19
C SER A 374 17.60 4.55 2.90
N GLY A 375 17.88 3.95 1.73
CA GLY A 375 17.83 4.65 0.45
C GLY A 375 16.42 5.01 -0.02
N PHE A 376 15.38 4.37 0.53
CA PHE A 376 13.98 4.66 0.22
C PHE A 376 13.33 5.57 1.27
N ILE A 377 13.84 5.56 2.51
CA ILE A 377 13.25 6.31 3.64
C ILE A 377 13.98 7.64 3.89
N ARG A 378 15.30 7.68 3.71
CA ARG A 378 16.14 8.84 4.03
C ARG A 378 16.67 9.47 2.75
N PHE A 379 16.53 10.79 2.66
CA PHE A 379 17.07 11.54 1.54
C PHE A 379 18.50 11.99 1.84
N PRO A 380 19.52 11.56 1.05
CA PRO A 380 20.91 11.87 1.34
C PRO A 380 21.22 13.35 1.12
N LEU A 381 21.89 13.97 2.11
CA LEU A 381 22.24 15.40 2.09
C LEU A 381 23.19 15.78 0.94
N GLN A 382 24.01 14.84 0.48
CA GLN A 382 24.90 15.03 -0.67
C GLN A 382 24.09 15.31 -1.94
N GLU A 383 23.08 14.49 -2.24
CA GLU A 383 22.21 14.69 -3.40
C GLU A 383 21.38 15.96 -3.27
N ALA A 384 20.90 16.27 -2.06
CA ALA A 384 20.20 17.52 -1.78
C ALA A 384 21.05 18.74 -2.17
N MET A 385 22.31 18.76 -1.74
CA MET A 385 23.25 19.85 -2.05
C MET A 385 23.58 19.90 -3.55
N VAL A 386 23.86 18.76 -4.19
CA VAL A 386 24.15 18.70 -5.63
C VAL A 386 22.98 19.26 -6.43
N LYS A 387 21.74 18.85 -6.13
CA LYS A 387 20.54 19.37 -6.81
C LYS A 387 20.32 20.86 -6.56
N ASP A 388 20.51 21.34 -5.34
CA ASP A 388 20.40 22.77 -5.03
C ASP A 388 21.47 23.60 -5.78
N THR A 389 22.71 23.10 -5.89
CA THR A 389 23.76 23.79 -6.64
C THR A 389 23.49 23.84 -8.15
N LEU A 390 22.95 22.75 -8.70
CA LEU A 390 22.58 22.66 -10.12
C LEU A 390 21.42 23.62 -10.44
N GLU A 391 20.37 23.65 -9.61
CA GLU A 391 19.22 24.54 -9.80
C GLU A 391 19.65 26.01 -9.76
N ARG A 392 20.49 26.40 -8.79
CA ARG A 392 21.01 27.78 -8.72
C ARG A 392 21.86 28.17 -9.92
N ALA A 393 22.55 27.22 -10.54
CA ALA A 393 23.34 27.46 -11.75
C ALA A 393 22.45 27.59 -13.00
N THR A 394 21.40 26.77 -13.10
CA THR A 394 20.48 26.76 -14.24
C THR A 394 19.50 27.93 -14.21
N GLU A 395 18.93 28.24 -13.03
CA GLU A 395 17.88 29.24 -12.84
C GLU A 395 18.22 30.20 -11.67
N PRO A 396 19.21 31.10 -11.84
CA PRO A 396 19.69 31.95 -10.75
C PRO A 396 18.66 32.99 -10.26
N GLN A 397 17.65 33.32 -11.06
CA GLN A 397 16.62 34.31 -10.74
C GLN A 397 15.28 33.68 -10.31
N PHE A 398 15.25 32.38 -9.99
CA PHE A 398 14.02 31.69 -9.60
C PHE A 398 13.46 32.23 -8.28
N ASN A 399 12.24 32.80 -8.32
CA ASN A 399 11.56 33.30 -7.13
C ASN A 399 10.83 32.16 -6.39
N LEU A 400 11.60 31.42 -5.58
CA LEU A 400 11.11 30.29 -4.79
C LEU A 400 9.97 30.68 -3.84
N LYS A 401 10.01 31.89 -3.25
CA LYS A 401 8.99 32.36 -2.30
C LYS A 401 7.64 32.51 -3.00
N ALA A 402 7.62 33.13 -4.18
CA ALA A 402 6.40 33.28 -4.96
C ALA A 402 5.84 31.92 -5.42
N TYR A 403 6.72 30.99 -5.81
CA TYR A 403 6.33 29.64 -6.22
C TYR A 403 5.69 28.84 -5.08
N LEU A 404 6.25 28.92 -3.86
CA LEU A 404 5.79 28.11 -2.72
C LEU A 404 4.65 28.74 -1.90
N LYS A 405 4.41 30.06 -2.00
CA LYS A 405 3.42 30.79 -1.18
C LYS A 405 2.03 30.14 -1.21
N ASP A 406 1.60 29.71 -2.39
CA ASP A 406 0.23 29.27 -2.65
C ASP A 406 0.11 27.74 -2.86
N ALA A 407 1.23 27.01 -2.78
CA ALA A 407 1.30 25.59 -3.14
C ALA A 407 0.41 24.72 -2.25
N TYR A 408 0.53 24.88 -0.93
CA TYR A 408 -0.18 24.12 0.10
C TYR A 408 -1.41 24.84 0.65
N MET A 409 -2.09 25.64 -0.17
CA MET A 409 -3.44 26.11 0.18
C MET A 409 -4.46 24.98 0.03
N HIS A 410 -5.40 24.90 0.97
CA HIS A 410 -6.52 23.95 0.88
C HIS A 410 -7.27 24.17 -0.44
N PRO A 411 -7.64 23.11 -1.19
CA PRO A 411 -8.26 23.24 -2.52
C PRO A 411 -9.49 24.15 -2.54
N VAL A 412 -10.25 24.18 -1.45
CA VAL A 412 -11.41 25.07 -1.27
C VAL A 412 -11.02 26.56 -1.36
N PHE A 413 -9.80 26.97 -0.99
CA PHE A 413 -9.37 28.37 -1.10
C PHE A 413 -8.69 28.73 -2.42
N LYS A 414 -8.44 27.75 -3.31
CA LYS A 414 -7.77 27.97 -4.60
C LYS A 414 -8.69 28.48 -5.72
N SER A 415 -10.01 28.32 -5.59
CA SER A 415 -10.98 28.55 -6.69
C SER A 415 -11.62 29.95 -6.74
N SER A 416 -11.19 30.89 -5.92
CA SER A 416 -11.62 32.29 -5.99
C SER A 416 -10.39 33.19 -5.99
N ASP A 417 -10.43 34.28 -6.75
CA ASP A 417 -9.47 35.40 -6.67
C ASP A 417 -9.35 35.88 -5.23
N VAL A 418 -8.50 35.22 -4.44
CA VAL A 418 -8.16 35.67 -3.10
C VAL A 418 -7.27 36.87 -3.29
N GLU A 419 -7.76 38.04 -2.86
CA GLU A 419 -6.93 39.21 -2.62
C GLU A 419 -5.66 38.75 -1.91
N LYS A 420 -4.55 38.77 -2.65
CA LYS A 420 -3.23 38.37 -2.18
C LYS A 420 -2.85 39.35 -1.07
N SER A 421 -3.14 38.99 0.17
CA SER A 421 -2.57 39.70 1.31
C SER A 421 -1.06 39.47 1.25
N ASP A 422 -0.34 40.57 1.01
CA ASP A 422 1.11 40.62 1.12
C ASP A 422 1.48 40.63 2.61
N PHE A 423 1.53 39.44 3.20
CA PHE A 423 2.27 39.25 4.44
C PHE A 423 3.77 39.34 4.12
N THR A 424 4.34 40.54 4.24
CA THR A 424 5.78 40.80 4.21
C THR A 424 6.44 40.20 5.45
N PHE A 425 6.85 38.94 5.35
CA PHE A 425 7.84 38.39 6.27
C PHE A 425 9.21 39.01 5.94
N GLU A 426 9.72 39.86 6.84
CA GLU A 426 11.08 40.40 6.79
C GLU A 426 12.09 39.25 6.82
N GLU A 427 12.98 39.18 5.83
CA GLU A 427 14.12 38.28 5.87
C GLU A 427 15.10 38.78 6.94
N GLU A 428 15.15 38.11 8.09
CA GLU A 428 16.34 38.20 8.94
C GLU A 428 17.54 37.67 8.14
N LYS A 429 18.40 38.60 7.71
CA LYS A 429 19.71 38.30 7.14
C LYS A 429 20.58 37.71 8.24
N SER A 430 20.54 36.38 8.42
CA SER A 430 21.55 35.69 9.20
C SER A 430 22.89 35.82 8.46
N PRO A 431 23.93 36.47 9.02
CA PRO A 431 25.20 36.58 8.33
C PRO A 431 25.84 35.18 8.23
N LEU A 432 26.17 34.77 7.02
CA LEU A 432 26.99 33.59 6.77
C LEU A 432 28.35 33.81 7.44
N VAL A 433 28.63 33.07 8.51
CA VAL A 433 29.96 33.05 9.12
C VAL A 433 30.92 32.41 8.11
N ALA A 434 31.80 33.21 7.52
CA ALA A 434 32.84 32.73 6.63
C ALA A 434 33.84 31.88 7.44
N THR A 435 33.84 30.56 7.23
CA THR A 435 34.87 29.69 7.79
C THR A 435 36.13 29.81 6.94
N THR A 436 37.08 30.64 7.38
CA THR A 436 38.44 30.65 6.85
C THR A 436 39.13 29.33 7.24
N ARG A 437 39.42 28.47 6.26
CA ARG A 437 40.31 27.32 6.48
C ARG A 437 41.73 27.84 6.68
N VAL A 438 42.20 27.88 7.92
CA VAL A 438 43.63 28.06 8.21
C VAL A 438 44.33 26.74 7.91
N ALA A 439 45.09 26.68 6.82
CA ALA A 439 46.00 25.57 6.55
C ALA A 439 47.26 25.77 7.40
N THR A 440 47.32 25.10 8.55
CA THR A 440 48.53 25.08 9.38
C THR A 440 49.61 24.27 8.67
N LYS A 441 50.55 24.95 7.99
CA LYS A 441 51.82 24.34 7.57
C LYS A 441 52.62 24.07 8.85
N LEU A 442 52.83 22.80 9.19
CA LEU A 442 53.89 22.40 10.11
C LEU A 442 55.24 22.71 9.44
N SER A 443 56.02 23.58 10.06
CA SER A 443 57.46 23.68 9.85
C SER A 443 58.18 22.94 10.98
N PRO A 444 59.22 22.14 10.70
CA PRO A 444 59.97 21.44 11.72
C PRO A 444 61.03 22.39 12.29
N ASP A 445 61.15 22.47 13.61
CA ASP A 445 62.45 22.73 14.21
C ASP A 445 62.53 22.11 15.62
N VAL A 446 63.61 21.37 15.76
CA VAL A 446 64.07 20.62 16.92
C VAL A 446 64.73 21.59 17.89
N ASN A 447 64.41 21.50 19.18
CA ASN A 447 65.42 21.54 20.26
C ASN A 447 64.84 21.18 21.63
N SER A 448 65.20 19.96 22.05
CA SER A 448 65.73 19.59 23.37
C SER A 448 65.45 20.48 24.59
N SER A 449 64.69 19.96 25.56
CA SER A 449 65.13 19.71 26.95
C SER A 449 63.94 19.32 27.85
N PHE A 450 63.93 18.08 28.35
CA PHE A 450 63.12 17.68 29.50
C PHE A 450 64.07 17.31 30.64
N PRO A 451 64.01 17.97 31.82
CA PRO A 451 64.65 17.43 32.99
C PRO A 451 63.78 16.34 33.60
N VAL A 452 64.46 15.24 33.91
CA VAL A 452 64.02 14.14 34.77
C VAL A 452 63.67 14.67 36.15
N GLN A 453 62.54 14.26 36.71
CA GLN A 453 62.33 14.30 38.16
C GLN A 453 61.81 12.94 38.60
N SER A 454 62.68 12.23 39.31
CA SER A 454 62.49 10.96 39.99
C SER A 454 61.71 11.14 41.29
N ASP A 455 60.90 10.15 41.63
CA ASP A 455 60.23 10.00 42.92
C ASP A 455 61.17 10.07 44.12
N ALA A 456 60.70 10.74 45.17
CA ALA A 456 60.90 10.40 46.58
C ALA A 456 59.68 10.87 47.37
#